data_AF-A0AAD6JT85-F1
#
_entry.id   AF-A0AAD6JT85-F1
#
_cell.length_a   1.000
_cell.length_b   1.000
_cell.length_c   1.000
_cell.angle_alpha   90.00
_cell.angle_beta   90.00
_cell.angle_gamma   90.00
#
_symmetry.space_group_name_H-M   'P 1'
#
loop_
_entity.id
_entity.type
_entity.pdbx_description
1 polymer ?
#
loop_
_entity_poly.entity_id
_entity_poly.type
_entity_poly.pdbx_seq_one_letter_code
_entity_poly.pdbx_strand_id
1 'polypeptide(L)'
;MVMLSTLLIHFLLITTIALSSVTTARSDANPIRLPALDRDGDDDDDDACGEWSRRSPVSSCPVKCFRPDPVCGVNGVTYWCGCGDARCAGTKVAKKGFCEVGNNGAAAQALLLVHIVWLIVLGFSILFGLF
;
A
#
# COMPACT_ATOMS: atom_id res chain seq x y z
N MET A 1 -37.08 -27.95 -7.68
CA MET A 1 -35.81 -28.16 -8.41
C MET A 1 -35.14 -26.86 -8.84
N VAL A 2 -35.86 -25.91 -9.47
CA VAL A 2 -35.28 -24.65 -9.98
C VAL A 2 -34.70 -23.74 -8.87
N MET A 3 -35.41 -23.60 -7.75
CA MET A 3 -34.97 -22.78 -6.60
C MET A 3 -33.73 -23.33 -5.87
N LEU A 4 -33.60 -24.66 -5.79
CA LEU A 4 -32.42 -25.29 -5.19
C LEU A 4 -31.20 -25.13 -6.11
N SER A 5 -31.42 -25.21 -7.42
CA SER A 5 -30.37 -24.99 -8.43
C SER A 5 -29.89 -23.53 -8.43
N THR A 6 -30.79 -22.55 -8.34
CA THR A 6 -30.38 -21.14 -8.25
C THR A 6 -29.65 -20.85 -6.95
N LEU A 7 -30.12 -21.36 -5.80
CA LEU A 7 -29.42 -21.20 -4.51
C LEU A 7 -28.01 -21.81 -4.51
N LEU A 8 -27.85 -23.01 -5.10
CA LEU A 8 -26.54 -23.64 -5.25
C LEU A 8 -25.59 -22.83 -6.14
N ILE A 9 -26.09 -22.27 -7.26
CA ILE A 9 -25.28 -21.43 -8.15
C ILE A 9 -24.82 -20.16 -7.42
N HIS A 10 -25.70 -19.52 -6.65
CA HIS A 10 -25.33 -18.33 -5.86
C HIS A 10 -24.31 -18.66 -4.77
N PHE A 11 -24.46 -19.79 -4.07
CA PHE A 11 -23.50 -20.23 -3.06
C PHE A 11 -22.12 -20.53 -3.68
N LEU A 12 -22.06 -21.17 -4.84
CA LEU A 12 -20.82 -21.41 -5.57
C LEU A 12 -20.18 -20.12 -6.09
N LEU A 13 -20.99 -19.16 -6.56
CA LEU A 13 -20.49 -17.86 -7.01
C LEU A 13 -19.93 -17.04 -5.83
N ILE A 14 -20.59 -17.02 -4.68
CA ILE A 14 -20.11 -16.29 -3.50
C ILE A 14 -18.81 -16.90 -2.96
N THR A 15 -18.74 -18.22 -2.86
CA THR A 15 -17.55 -18.91 -2.33
C THR A 15 -16.32 -18.71 -3.24
N THR A 16 -16.50 -18.72 -4.56
CA THR A 16 -15.41 -18.44 -5.52
C THR A 16 -14.90 -17.00 -5.44
N ILE A 17 -15.79 -16.02 -5.31
CA ILE A 17 -15.42 -14.60 -5.12
C ILE A 17 -14.69 -14.38 -3.78
N ALA A 18 -15.15 -15.04 -2.72
CA ALA A 18 -14.47 -14.98 -1.42
C ALA A 18 -13.06 -15.58 -1.50
N LEU A 19 -12.89 -16.73 -2.17
CA LEU A 19 -11.60 -17.38 -2.35
C LEU A 19 -10.62 -16.56 -3.22
N SER A 20 -11.12 -15.89 -4.27
CA SER A 20 -10.32 -15.01 -5.11
C SER A 20 -9.90 -13.72 -4.37
N SER A 21 -10.74 -13.24 -3.46
CA SER A 21 -10.43 -12.10 -2.59
C SER A 21 -9.34 -12.45 -1.56
N VAL A 22 -9.38 -13.66 -0.99
CA VAL A 22 -8.35 -14.17 -0.05
C VAL A 22 -7.00 -14.36 -0.74
N THR A 23 -6.99 -14.76 -2.01
CA THR A 23 -5.75 -14.90 -2.80
C THR A 23 -5.18 -13.56 -3.27
N THR A 24 -6.00 -12.52 -3.44
CA THR A 24 -5.53 -11.17 -3.81
C THR A 24 -4.88 -10.41 -2.65
N ALA A 25 -5.12 -10.83 -1.39
CA ALA A 25 -4.45 -10.27 -0.20
C ALA A 25 -3.04 -10.84 0.03
N ARG A 26 -2.64 -11.87 -0.74
CA ARG A 26 -1.29 -12.45 -0.69
C ARG A 26 -0.60 -12.26 -2.03
N SER A 27 -0.41 -11.00 -2.41
CA SER A 27 0.72 -10.68 -3.29
C SER A 27 1.98 -10.83 -2.44
N ASP A 28 2.43 -12.08 -2.32
CA ASP A 28 3.80 -12.37 -1.91
C ASP A 28 4.68 -11.63 -2.92
N ALA A 29 5.15 -10.45 -2.50
CA ALA A 29 6.14 -9.67 -3.20
C ALA A 29 7.35 -10.58 -3.35
N ASN A 30 7.51 -11.17 -4.53
CA ASN A 30 8.67 -11.98 -4.89
C ASN A 30 9.91 -11.09 -4.66
N PRO A 31 10.77 -11.35 -3.65
CA PRO A 31 12.00 -10.63 -3.56
C PRO A 31 12.94 -11.27 -4.59
N ILE A 32 12.99 -10.68 -5.78
CA ILE A 32 14.09 -10.90 -6.71
C ILE A 32 15.36 -10.49 -5.95
N ARG A 33 16.00 -11.48 -5.31
CA ARG A 33 17.32 -11.36 -4.70
C ARG A 33 18.32 -11.18 -5.84
N LEU A 34 18.66 -9.93 -6.13
CA LEU A 34 19.90 -9.62 -6.83
C LEU A 34 21.06 -9.73 -5.82
N PRO A 35 22.22 -10.28 -6.21
CA PRO A 35 23.38 -10.38 -5.33
C PRO A 35 23.84 -8.98 -4.94
N ALA A 36 23.76 -8.64 -3.65
CA ALA A 36 24.51 -7.54 -3.08
C ALA A 36 25.97 -7.95 -3.12
N LEU A 37 26.78 -7.21 -3.88
CA LEU A 37 28.23 -7.33 -3.79
C LEU A 37 28.63 -6.95 -2.37
N ASP A 38 29.22 -7.91 -1.66
CA ASP A 38 29.87 -7.72 -0.38
C ASP A 38 30.85 -6.55 -0.48
N ARG A 39 30.58 -5.49 0.29
CA ARG A 39 31.58 -4.46 0.57
C ARG A 39 31.51 -4.17 2.07
N ASP A 40 32.63 -4.53 2.70
CA ASP A 40 33.02 -4.40 4.10
C ASP A 40 32.42 -3.20 4.82
N GLY A 41 32.01 -3.46 6.06
CA GLY A 41 31.40 -2.51 6.96
C GLY A 41 32.32 -1.39 7.43
N ASP A 42 31.69 -0.29 7.79
CA ASP A 42 32.18 0.69 8.75
C ASP A 42 30.93 1.32 9.39
N ASP A 43 30.92 1.39 10.72
CA ASP A 43 29.84 1.94 11.53
C ASP A 43 29.71 3.45 11.29
N ASP A 44 28.65 3.92 10.62
CA ASP A 44 28.26 5.34 10.64
C ASP A 44 26.80 5.49 10.15
N ASP A 45 25.91 5.95 11.03
CA ASP A 45 24.55 6.46 10.78
C ASP A 45 24.00 6.22 9.35
N ASP A 46 23.30 5.11 9.14
CA ASP A 46 22.64 4.75 7.87
C ASP A 46 21.47 5.70 7.55
N ASP A 47 21.75 6.98 7.29
CA ASP A 47 20.86 7.85 6.56
C ASP A 47 20.62 7.14 5.21
N ALA A 48 19.41 6.65 4.96
CA ALA A 48 19.05 5.91 3.74
C ALA A 48 19.34 6.68 2.42
N CYS A 49 19.71 7.96 2.56
CA CYS A 49 20.05 8.94 1.54
C CYS A 49 21.54 9.33 1.45
N GLY A 50 22.39 8.84 2.35
CA GLY A 50 23.84 9.07 2.38
C GLY A 50 24.30 10.54 2.22
N GLU A 51 25.51 10.69 1.69
CA GLU A 51 26.25 11.95 1.43
C GLU A 51 25.55 12.93 0.47
N TRP A 52 24.32 12.67 -0.01
CA TRP A 52 23.55 13.69 -0.75
C TRP A 52 23.18 14.85 0.17
N SER A 53 23.12 14.63 1.49
CA SER A 53 22.73 15.58 2.55
C SER A 53 23.61 16.83 2.67
N ARG A 54 24.90 16.75 2.29
CA ARG A 54 25.88 17.82 2.54
C ARG A 54 26.06 18.84 1.40
N ARG A 55 25.47 18.63 0.22
CA ARG A 55 25.91 19.33 -1.00
C ARG A 55 25.14 20.56 -1.45
N SER A 56 24.07 20.99 -0.78
CA SER A 56 23.42 22.24 -1.21
C SER A 56 22.66 22.96 -0.07
N PRO A 57 22.99 24.23 0.21
CA PRO A 57 22.20 25.05 1.11
C PRO A 57 20.84 25.33 0.44
N VAL A 58 19.76 24.89 1.08
CA VAL A 58 18.42 24.95 0.51
C VAL A 58 17.85 26.36 0.70
N SER A 59 18.32 27.33 -0.07
CA SER A 59 17.72 28.67 -0.09
C SER A 59 16.45 28.71 -0.95
N SER A 60 16.25 27.72 -1.83
CA SER A 60 15.03 27.47 -2.59
C SER A 60 14.88 25.96 -2.82
N CYS A 61 13.70 25.39 -2.59
CA CYS A 61 13.39 23.98 -2.87
C CYS A 61 12.57 23.79 -4.17
N PRO A 62 13.15 23.91 -5.37
CA PRO A 62 12.43 23.52 -6.59
C PRO A 62 12.54 22.00 -6.79
N VAL A 63 11.94 21.21 -5.90
CA VAL A 63 11.95 19.74 -6.04
C VAL A 63 10.94 19.36 -7.12
N LYS A 64 11.45 18.81 -8.22
CA LYS A 64 10.66 18.29 -9.35
C LYS A 64 11.25 16.96 -9.77
N CYS A 65 10.47 15.89 -9.62
CA CYS A 65 10.82 14.58 -10.13
C CYS A 65 9.84 14.17 -11.23
N PHE A 66 10.36 13.68 -12.36
CA PHE A 66 9.54 13.11 -13.43
C PHE A 66 9.12 11.68 -13.11
N ARG A 67 10.01 10.94 -12.44
CA ARG A 67 9.74 9.59 -11.92
C ARG A 67 9.58 9.66 -10.40
N PRO A 68 8.52 9.06 -9.84
CA PRO A 68 8.38 8.96 -8.40
C PRO A 68 9.48 8.06 -7.84
N ASP A 69 10.15 8.56 -6.81
CA ASP A 69 11.14 7.87 -6.00
C ASP A 69 10.68 7.95 -4.53
N PRO A 70 9.76 7.06 -4.09
CA PRO A 70 9.14 7.16 -2.78
C PRO A 70 10.15 6.87 -1.67
N VAL A 71 10.19 7.73 -0.65
CA VAL A 71 10.98 7.52 0.57
C VAL A 71 10.15 7.81 1.81
N CYS A 72 10.42 7.09 2.90
CA CYS A 72 9.73 7.27 4.15
C CYS A 72 10.54 8.15 5.09
N GLY A 73 10.00 9.32 5.44
CA GLY A 73 10.59 10.16 6.47
C GLY A 73 10.43 9.56 7.86
N VAL A 74 11.30 9.96 8.78
CA VAL A 74 11.16 9.63 10.23
C VAL A 74 9.85 10.12 10.83
N ASN A 75 9.18 11.06 10.15
CA ASN A 75 7.85 11.56 10.50
C ASN A 75 6.69 10.70 9.99
N GLY A 76 6.95 9.54 9.37
CA GLY A 76 5.90 8.65 8.84
C GLY A 76 5.22 9.16 7.57
N VAL A 77 5.73 10.23 6.96
CA VAL A 77 5.24 10.78 5.69
C VAL A 77 6.06 10.22 4.54
N THR A 78 5.36 9.78 3.48
CA THR A 78 6.02 9.37 2.23
C THR A 78 6.29 10.60 1.37
N TYR A 79 7.55 10.80 1.01
CA TYR A 79 8.01 11.81 0.06
C TYR A 79 8.20 11.17 -1.31
N TRP A 80 7.79 11.85 -2.37
CA TRP A 80 7.64 11.24 -3.69
C TRP A 80 8.80 11.51 -4.63
N CYS A 81 9.59 12.55 -4.33
CA CYS A 81 10.76 12.92 -5.11
C CYS A 81 12.08 12.59 -4.39
N GLY A 82 12.05 11.54 -3.57
CA GLY A 82 13.22 10.97 -2.91
C GLY A 82 13.79 11.85 -1.80
N CYS A 83 15.08 11.68 -1.56
CA CYS A 83 15.81 12.30 -0.46
C CYS A 83 15.85 13.84 -0.51
N GLY A 84 15.78 14.43 -1.72
CA GLY A 84 15.76 15.89 -1.88
C GLY A 84 14.46 16.51 -1.38
N ASP A 85 13.34 15.81 -1.59
CA ASP A 85 12.01 16.18 -1.13
C ASP A 85 11.90 16.12 0.40
N ALA A 86 12.32 14.98 0.96
CA ALA A 86 12.37 14.78 2.41
C ALA A 86 13.23 15.84 3.13
N ARG A 87 14.41 16.16 2.59
CA ARG A 87 15.27 17.18 3.17
C ARG A 87 14.73 18.59 3.01
N CYS A 88 14.06 18.88 1.89
CA CYS A 88 13.38 20.16 1.74
C CYS A 88 12.33 20.36 2.84
N ALA A 89 11.60 19.30 3.19
CA ALA A 89 10.67 19.31 4.31
C ALA A 89 11.36 19.27 5.70
N GLY A 90 12.69 19.28 5.76
CA GLY A 90 13.46 19.26 7.01
C GLY A 90 13.40 17.93 7.75
N THR A 91 13.05 16.83 7.08
CA THR A 91 12.97 15.50 7.70
C THR A 91 14.11 14.60 7.24
N LYS A 92 14.54 13.70 8.14
CA LYS A 92 15.44 12.60 7.80
C LYS A 92 14.65 11.45 7.18
N VAL A 93 15.30 10.66 6.32
CA VAL A 93 14.68 9.48 5.71
C VAL A 93 15.00 8.26 6.55
N ALA A 94 13.96 7.59 7.05
CA ALA A 94 14.07 6.35 7.83
C ALA A 94 14.28 5.13 6.93
N LYS A 95 13.63 5.07 5.77
CA LYS A 95 13.79 3.99 4.79
C LYS A 95 13.47 4.45 3.37
N LYS A 96 14.06 3.77 2.38
CA LYS A 96 13.62 3.87 0.97
C LYS A 96 12.28 3.16 0.79
N GLY A 97 11.45 3.66 -0.11
CA GLY A 97 10.09 3.18 -0.34
C GLY A 97 9.03 3.91 0.49
N PHE A 98 7.80 3.43 0.41
CA PHE A 98 6.65 4.00 1.11
C PHE A 98 6.77 3.84 2.62
N CYS A 99 6.20 4.79 3.37
CA CYS A 99 5.97 4.57 4.79
C CYS A 99 4.97 3.44 5.01
N GLU A 100 5.21 2.67 6.07
CA GLU A 100 4.19 1.77 6.57
C GLU A 100 3.03 2.63 7.07
N VAL A 101 1.93 2.55 6.33
CA VAL A 101 0.64 3.12 6.68
C VAL A 101 0.12 2.28 7.84
N GLY A 102 0.59 2.60 9.05
CA GLY A 102 0.27 1.87 10.27
C GLY A 102 -1.24 1.90 10.51
N ASN A 103 -1.91 0.79 10.18
CA ASN A 103 -3.31 0.47 10.47
C ASN A 103 -4.39 1.54 10.14
N ASN A 104 -4.04 2.69 9.56
CA ASN A 104 -4.97 3.74 9.13
C ASN A 104 -5.69 3.38 7.82
N GLY A 105 -5.32 2.27 7.19
CA GLY A 105 -6.16 1.57 6.23
C GLY A 105 -7.45 1.00 6.84
N ALA A 106 -7.47 0.68 8.14
CA ALA A 106 -8.64 0.06 8.77
C ALA A 106 -9.88 0.97 8.75
N ALA A 107 -9.72 2.29 8.87
CA ALA A 107 -10.85 3.21 8.89
C ALA A 107 -11.48 3.42 7.50
N ALA A 108 -10.66 3.49 6.44
CA ALA A 108 -11.15 3.55 5.05
C ALA A 108 -11.71 2.19 4.58
N GLN A 109 -11.11 1.08 5.04
CA GLN A 109 -11.57 -0.27 4.72
C GLN A 109 -12.87 -0.64 5.46
N ALA A 110 -13.12 -0.14 6.68
CA ALA A 110 -14.32 -0.45 7.44
C ALA A 110 -15.60 0.11 6.79
N LEU A 111 -15.56 1.37 6.31
CA LEU A 111 -16.71 2.00 5.66
C LEU A 111 -17.01 1.34 4.30
N LEU A 112 -15.96 0.93 3.57
CA LEU A 112 -16.09 0.18 2.32
C LEU A 112 -16.73 -1.20 2.58
N LEU A 113 -16.35 -1.89 3.65
CA LEU A 113 -16.89 -3.22 3.97
C LEU A 113 -18.39 -3.16 4.31
N VAL A 114 -18.82 -2.21 5.14
CA VAL A 114 -20.25 -2.03 5.48
C VAL A 114 -21.07 -1.72 4.22
N HIS A 115 -20.55 -0.84 3.36
CA HIS A 115 -21.22 -0.48 2.12
C HIS A 115 -21.37 -1.69 1.17
N ILE A 116 -20.33 -2.51 1.03
CA ILE A 116 -20.37 -3.72 0.20
C ILE A 116 -21.38 -4.73 0.75
N VAL A 117 -21.38 -5.00 2.06
CA VAL A 117 -22.31 -5.95 2.68
C VAL A 117 -23.75 -5.51 2.46
N TRP A 118 -24.05 -4.22 2.62
CA TRP A 118 -25.39 -3.69 2.40
C TRP A 118 -25.86 -3.85 0.94
N LEU A 119 -24.98 -3.56 -0.03
CA LEU A 119 -25.28 -3.77 -1.45
C LEU A 119 -25.54 -5.25 -1.78
N ILE A 120 -24.79 -6.17 -1.17
CA ILE A 120 -25.03 -7.61 -1.34
C ILE A 120 -26.41 -7.97 -0.79
N VAL A 121 -26.73 -7.57 0.44
CA VAL A 121 -28.03 -7.87 1.07
C VAL A 121 -29.18 -7.34 0.21
N LEU A 122 -29.11 -6.08 -0.24
CA LEU A 122 -30.13 -5.52 -1.14
C LEU A 122 -30.23 -6.29 -2.46
N GLY A 123 -29.11 -6.64 -3.10
CA GLY A 123 -29.12 -7.42 -4.33
C GLY A 123 -29.81 -8.78 -4.15
N PHE A 124 -29.55 -9.45 -3.03
CA PHE A 124 -30.23 -10.69 -2.67
C PHE A 124 -31.72 -10.48 -2.45
N SER A 125 -32.14 -9.47 -1.70
CA SER A 125 -33.56 -9.18 -1.51
C SER A 125 -34.26 -8.92 -2.86
N ILE A 126 -33.58 -8.28 -3.83
CA ILE A 126 -34.13 -8.02 -5.19
C ILE A 126 -34.31 -9.31 -5.96
N LEU A 127 -33.28 -10.14 -5.96
CA LEU A 127 -33.29 -11.37 -6.72
C LEU A 127 -34.31 -12.39 -6.19
N PHE A 128 -34.46 -12.47 -4.86
CA PHE A 128 -35.37 -13.40 -4.21
C PHE A 128 -36.79 -12.84 -3.99
N GLY A 129 -37.02 -11.56 -4.34
CA GLY A 129 -38.32 -10.92 -4.21
C GLY A 129 -38.82 -10.81 -2.78
N LEU A 130 -37.92 -10.58 -1.81
CA LEU A 130 -38.24 -10.47 -0.38
C LEU A 130 -38.76 -9.08 0.03
N PHE A 131 -39.55 -8.43 -0.83
CA PHE A 131 -40.19 -7.14 -0.54
C PHE A 131 -41.68 -7.17 -0.85
#